data_AF-A0A429B837-F1
#
_entry.id   AF-A0A429B837-F1
#
_cell.length_a   1.000
_cell.length_b   1.000
_cell.length_c   1.000
_cell.angle_alpha   90.00
_cell.angle_beta   90.00
_cell.angle_gamma   90.00
#
_symmetry.space_group_name_H-M   'P 1'
#
loop_
_entity.id
_entity.type
_entity.pdbx_description
1 polymer ?
#
loop_
_entity_poly.entity_id
_entity_poly.type
_entity_poly.pdbx_seq_one_letter_code
_entity_poly.pdbx_strand_id
1 'polypeptide(L)' 'MWQRGLNWSAIILVGIFGLMWIGVVIYADQTSSMWVRVAQVLFGVLLFGWAVLKAIVMVRDQEG' A
#
# COMPACT_ATOMS: atom_id res chain seq x y z
N MET A 1 -1.60 15.87 -18.55
CA MET A 1 -1.25 16.19 -17.15
C MET A 1 -2.26 15.64 -16.12
N TRP A 2 -3.56 15.53 -16.44
CA TRP A 2 -4.59 14.97 -15.54
C TRP A 2 -4.38 13.50 -15.11
N GLN A 3 -4.05 12.60 -16.05
CA GLN A 3 -3.76 11.19 -15.74
C GLN A 3 -2.58 11.00 -14.77
N ARG A 4 -1.61 11.93 -14.79
CA ARG A 4 -0.43 11.90 -13.91
C ARG A 4 -0.82 12.22 -12.47
N GLY A 5 -1.68 13.23 -12.26
CA GLY A 5 -2.25 13.53 -10.95
C GLY A 5 -3.18 12.42 -10.42
N LEU A 6 -3.95 11.80 -11.31
CA LEU A 6 -4.87 10.71 -10.96
C LEU A 6 -4.11 9.43 -10.56
N ASN A 7 -3.05 9.10 -11.28
CA ASN A 7 -2.13 8.01 -10.92
C ASN A 7 -1.43 8.28 -9.58
N TRP A 8 -0.99 9.52 -9.32
CA TRP A 8 -0.40 9.90 -8.03
C TRP A 8 -1.40 9.74 -6.88
N SER A 9 -2.65 10.19 -7.08
CA SER A 9 -3.73 10.05 -6.11
C SER A 9 -4.02 8.58 -5.81
N ALA A 10 -4.07 7.74 -6.84
CA ALA A 10 -4.26 6.30 -6.68
C ALA A 10 -3.12 5.65 -5.89
N ILE A 11 -1.86 6.03 -6.16
CA ILE A 11 -0.69 5.52 -5.43
C ILE A 11 -0.76 5.91 -3.95
N ILE A 12 -1.08 7.18 -3.64
CA ILE A 12 -1.22 7.64 -2.25
C ILE A 12 -2.34 6.87 -1.54
N LEU A 13 -3.52 6.76 -2.16
CA LEU A 13 -4.66 6.06 -1.58
C LEU A 13 -4.33 4.60 -1.28
N VAL A 14 -3.72 3.89 -2.23
CA VAL A 14 -3.30 2.49 -2.05
C VAL A 14 -2.23 2.36 -0.97
N GLY A 15 -1.28 3.30 -0.90
CA GLY A 15 -0.25 3.33 0.14
C GLY A 15 -0.84 3.52 1.54
N ILE A 16 -1.70 4.53 1.73
CA ILE A 16 -2.38 4.78 3.01
C ILE A 16 -3.24 3.59 3.40
N PHE A 17 -4.00 3.03 2.44
CA PHE A 17 -4.84 1.86 2.68
C PHE A 17 -4.01 0.65 3.12
N GLY A 18 -2.91 0.33 2.43
CA GLY A 18 -2.02 -0.78 2.79
C GLY A 18 -1.42 -0.58 4.20
N LEU A 19 -1.02 0.64 4.55
CA LEU A 19 -0.44 0.96 5.84
C LEU A 19 -1.48 0.87 6.98
N MET A 20 -2.69 1.42 6.77
CA MET A 20 -3.81 1.28 7.69
C MET A 20 -4.21 -0.18 7.88
N TRP A 21 -4.26 -0.96 6.79
CA TRP A 21 -4.60 -2.38 6.82
C TRP A 21 -3.63 -3.18 7.71
N ILE A 22 -2.33 -2.98 7.56
CA ILE A 22 -1.32 -3.61 8.43
C ILE A 22 -1.58 -3.26 9.90
N GLY A 23 -1.87 -1.98 10.19
CA GLY A 23 -2.22 -1.54 11.53
C GLY A 23 -3.46 -2.25 12.09
N VAL A 24 -4.54 -2.34 11.31
CA VAL A 24 -5.77 -3.03 11.69
C VAL A 24 -5.51 -4.52 11.98
N VAL A 25 -4.74 -5.20 11.13
CA VAL A 25 -4.45 -6.62 11.31
C VAL A 25 -3.62 -6.87 12.57
N ILE A 26 -2.65 -6.00 12.87
CA ILE A 26 -1.80 -6.13 14.05
C ILE A 26 -2.58 -5.84 15.34
N TYR A 27 -3.36 -4.75 15.36
CA TYR A 27 -3.96 -4.24 16.61
C TYR A 27 -5.42 -4.65 16.83
N ALA A 28 -6.22 -4.79 15.77
CA ALA A 28 -7.67 -5.00 15.88
C ALA A 28 -8.12 -6.43 15.58
N ASP A 29 -7.46 -7.16 14.68
CA ASP A 29 -7.91 -8.51 14.29
C ASP A 29 -7.47 -9.59 15.29
N GLN A 30 -8.00 -9.60 16.51
CA GLN A 30 -7.66 -10.59 17.57
C GLN A 30 -8.35 -11.95 17.41
N THR A 31 -9.32 -12.05 16.51
CA THR A 31 -10.17 -13.23 16.32
C THR A 31 -9.67 -14.16 15.22
N SER A 32 -8.89 -13.65 14.26
CA SER A 32 -8.33 -14.46 13.19
C SER A 32 -7.22 -15.40 13.69
N SER A 33 -7.14 -16.57 13.07
CA SER A 33 -6.04 -17.50 13.31
C SER A 33 -4.69 -16.88 12.90
N MET A 34 -3.60 -17.34 13.52
CA MET A 34 -2.27 -16.79 13.29
C MET A 34 -1.86 -16.83 11.80
N TRP A 35 -2.23 -17.89 11.08
CA TRP A 35 -1.96 -18.02 9.64
C TRP A 35 -2.75 -17.01 8.78
N VAL A 36 -3.99 -16.71 9.15
CA VAL A 36 -4.81 -15.70 8.46
C VAL A 36 -4.23 -14.30 8.68
N ARG A 37 -3.80 -14.00 9.92
CA ARG A 37 -3.10 -12.75 10.22
C ARG A 37 -1.82 -12.59 9.38
N VAL A 38 -1.00 -13.64 9.27
CA VAL A 38 0.21 -13.59 8.44
C VAL A 38 -0.13 -13.31 6.98
N ALA A 39 -1.14 -13.97 6.42
CA ALA A 39 -1.59 -13.72 5.04
C ALA A 39 -2.10 -12.29 4.85
N GLN A 40 -2.86 -11.75 5.80
CA GLN A 40 -3.36 -10.38 5.76
C GLN A 40 -2.25 -9.33 5.90
N VAL A 41 -1.26 -9.56 6.76
CA VAL A 41 -0.08 -8.67 6.87
C VAL A 41 0.72 -8.70 5.58
N LEU A 42 0.97 -9.89 5.01
CA LEU A 42 1.65 -10.02 3.72
C LEU A 42 0.92 -9.25 2.62
N PHE A 43 -0.42 -9.36 2.59
CA PHE A 43 -1.25 -8.60 1.65
C PHE A 43 -1.07 -7.08 1.82
N GLY A 44 -1.13 -6.57 3.04
CA GLY A 44 -0.91 -5.14 3.32
C GLY A 44 0.49 -4.66 2.94
N VAL A 45 1.51 -5.47 3.23
CA VAL A 45 2.92 -5.17 2.88
C VAL A 45 3.11 -5.16 1.37
N LEU A 46 2.50 -6.09 0.63
CA LEU A 46 2.56 -6.10 -0.83
C LEU A 46 1.90 -4.86 -1.44
N LEU A 47 0.73 -4.45 -0.94
CA LEU A 47 0.04 -3.23 -1.39
C LEU A 47 0.88 -1.99 -1.13
N PHE A 48 1.41 -1.86 0.09
CA PHE A 48 2.25 -0.73 0.46
C PHE A 48 3.54 -0.70 -0.36
N GLY A 49 4.23 -1.83 -0.48
CA GLY A 49 5.44 -1.97 -1.27
C GLY A 49 5.21 -1.65 -2.75
N TRP A 50 4.09 -2.11 -3.33
CA TRP A 50 3.71 -1.76 -4.70
C TRP A 50 3.48 -0.26 -4.88
N ALA A 51 2.79 0.39 -3.94
CA ALA A 51 2.56 1.83 -3.97
C ALA A 51 3.89 2.60 -3.91
N VAL A 52 4.81 2.20 -3.01
CA VAL A 52 6.14 2.81 -2.90
C VAL A 52 6.95 2.63 -4.19
N LEU A 53 6.99 1.42 -4.77
CA LEU A 53 7.68 1.16 -6.03
C LEU A 53 7.13 2.04 -7.16
N LYS A 54 5.80 2.13 -7.28
CA LYS A 54 5.16 2.99 -8.28
C LYS A 54 5.46 4.47 -8.06
N ALA A 55 5.48 4.93 -6.80
CA ALA A 55 5.87 6.30 -6.47
C ALA A 55 7.31 6.59 -6.93
N ILE A 56 8.26 5.69 -6.63
CA ILE A 56 9.68 5.85 -7.01
C ILE A 56 9.83 5.91 -8.53
N VAL A 57 9.21 4.99 -9.27
CA VAL A 57 9.23 4.99 -10.74
C VAL A 57 8.70 6.31 -11.28
N MET A 58 7.59 6.79 -10.72
CA MET A 58 6.92 7.99 -11.20
C MET A 58 7.68 9.28 -10.88
N VAL A 59 8.44 9.30 -9.78
CA VAL A 59 9.37 10.39 -9.42
C VAL A 59 10.59 10.39 -10.35
N ARG A 60 11.20 9.23 -10.61
CA ARG A 60 12.33 9.09 -11.55
C ARG A 60 11.97 9.52 -12.96
N ASP A 61 10.75 9.24 -13.39
CA ASP A 61 10.22 9.65 -14.70
C ASP A 61 9.95 11.17 -14.80
N GLN A 62 10.11 11.95 -13.72
CA GLN A 62 10.07 13.42 -13.77
C GLN A 62 11.44 14.06 -14.04
N GLU A 63 12.54 13.33 -13.83
CA GLU A 63 13.91 13.87 -13.82
C GLU A 63 14.66 13.70 -15.16
N GLY A 64 14.04 13.08 -16.17
CA GLY A 64 14.56 12.94 -17.54
C GLY A 64 13.68 13.65 -18.57
#